data_AF-A0A958G3V5-F1
#
_entry.id   AF-A0A958G3V5-F1
#
_cell.length_a   1.000
_cell.length_b   1.000
_cell.length_c   1.000
_cell.angle_alpha   90.00
_cell.angle_beta   90.00
_cell.angle_gamma   90.00
#
_symmetry.space_group_name_H-M   'P 1'
#
loop_
_entity.id
_entity.type
_entity.pdbx_description
1 polymer ?
#
loop_
_entity_poly.entity_id
_entity_poly.type
_entity_poly.pdbx_seq_one_letter_code
_entity_poly.pdbx_strand_id
1 'polypeptide(L)'
;MKRIIFILLSLLLWAGCSSSDPQAEAQQFLDQYTGEMQKLYYASAKAEWKSNTYIMEGDTLTAAETRRANEAYARFTGSKENIEKAQALLKQRDRLTPLQVRQLQAVLYQAANNPQTVPDLVKARIKAETEQTEKLFGFDFQMNGEPVSTNQIDDILKEETDLPTRLAAWEASKEVGKNLRDGLENLRKLRNETVQALDYPDYFAYQVSAYDMTTAEMVELNRRLVQEVMPLYRELHTYARYELAKKYGLSEVPDYLPAHWLPNRWGQDWNSMVTVQGLDLDGALKEKSAEWLMQQGERFYQSIGFAALPQSFWEKSSLYPLPEGTPYKKNNHASAWHMDLENDVRCLMSVVPNAEWYETVHHELGHIYYYIAYTNPNVPPLLREGANRAFHEAVGSLLGLAAMQKPFMAHLNLVDAN
;
A
#
# COMPACT_ATOMS: atom_id res chain seq x y z
N MET A 1 71.35 -48.57 -31.88
CA MET A 1 70.55 -47.53 -32.58
C MET A 1 69.08 -47.71 -32.22
N LYS A 2 68.50 -46.71 -31.56
CA LYS A 2 67.17 -46.72 -30.95
C LYS A 2 66.06 -46.77 -32.02
N ARG A 3 65.09 -47.68 -31.90
CA ARG A 3 63.85 -47.67 -32.69
C ARG A 3 62.78 -46.94 -31.89
N ILE A 4 62.32 -45.81 -32.43
CA ILE A 4 61.25 -44.97 -31.89
C ILE A 4 59.92 -45.56 -32.35
N ILE A 5 59.06 -45.91 -31.40
CA ILE A 5 57.66 -46.31 -31.62
C ILE A 5 56.84 -45.01 -31.62
N PHE A 6 56.20 -44.68 -32.74
CA PHE A 6 55.20 -43.62 -32.81
C PHE A 6 53.82 -44.21 -32.49
N ILE A 7 53.29 -43.85 -31.32
CA ILE A 7 51.88 -44.07 -30.96
C ILE A 7 51.12 -42.81 -31.39
N LEU A 8 50.24 -42.94 -32.39
CA LEU A 8 49.28 -41.91 -32.76
C LEU A 8 48.07 -42.02 -31.82
N LEU A 9 47.98 -41.10 -30.86
CA LEU A 9 46.78 -40.89 -30.05
C LEU A 9 45.77 -40.06 -30.88
N SER A 10 44.68 -40.68 -31.30
CA SER A 10 43.51 -40.00 -31.84
C SER A 10 42.70 -39.38 -30.69
N LEU A 11 42.90 -38.08 -30.45
CA LEU A 11 42.03 -37.28 -29.59
C LEU A 11 40.71 -36.97 -30.33
N LEU A 12 39.68 -37.76 -30.04
CA LEU A 12 38.30 -37.39 -30.31
C LEU A 12 37.88 -36.33 -29.28
N LEU A 13 37.98 -35.06 -29.67
CA LEU A 13 37.32 -33.95 -28.99
C LEU A 13 35.80 -34.10 -29.18
N TRP A 14 35.13 -34.70 -28.21
CA TRP A 14 33.70 -34.52 -28.02
C TRP A 14 33.46 -33.08 -27.57
N ALA A 15 33.19 -32.19 -28.53
CA ALA A 15 32.49 -30.94 -28.26
C ALA A 15 31.04 -31.30 -27.91
N GLY A 16 30.81 -31.68 -26.65
CA GLY A 16 29.47 -31.77 -26.10
C GLY A 16 28.89 -30.36 -26.05
N CYS A 17 27.99 -30.03 -26.97
CA CYS A 17 27.00 -28.98 -26.72
C CYS A 17 26.21 -29.40 -25.48
N SER A 18 26.62 -28.95 -24.29
CA SER A 18 25.73 -28.98 -23.13
C SER A 18 24.61 -28.00 -23.44
N SER A 19 23.47 -28.48 -23.93
CA SER A 19 22.25 -27.71 -23.85
C SER A 19 22.05 -27.38 -22.36
N SER A 20 22.20 -26.11 -21.97
CA SER A 20 21.94 -25.70 -20.59
C SER A 20 20.53 -26.15 -20.23
N ASP A 21 20.38 -26.79 -19.07
CA ASP A 21 19.06 -27.06 -18.51
C ASP A 21 18.40 -25.70 -18.19
N PRO A 22 17.30 -25.31 -18.86
CA PRO A 22 16.70 -24.00 -18.65
C PRO A 22 16.19 -23.82 -17.23
N GLN A 23 15.82 -24.90 -16.52
CA GLN A 23 15.40 -24.80 -15.12
C GLN A 23 16.57 -24.45 -14.23
N ALA A 24 17.73 -25.09 -14.41
CA ALA A 24 18.95 -24.76 -13.68
C ALA A 24 19.42 -23.32 -13.98
N GLU A 25 19.37 -22.90 -15.25
CA GLU A 25 19.71 -21.53 -15.66
C GLU A 25 18.75 -20.49 -15.05
N ALA A 26 17.44 -20.77 -15.05
CA ALA A 26 16.44 -19.91 -14.43
C ALA A 26 16.65 -19.83 -12.92
N GLN A 27 16.91 -20.96 -12.25
CA GLN A 27 17.14 -20.98 -10.81
C GLN A 27 18.38 -20.18 -10.43
N GLN A 28 19.49 -20.36 -11.15
CA GLN A 28 20.72 -19.60 -10.91
C GLN A 28 20.48 -18.09 -11.02
N PHE A 29 19.75 -17.66 -12.06
CA PHE A 29 19.39 -16.25 -12.21
C PHE A 29 18.50 -15.75 -11.07
N LEU A 30 17.46 -16.50 -10.71
CA LEU A 30 16.51 -16.11 -9.67
C LEU A 30 17.16 -16.03 -8.28
N ASP A 31 18.08 -16.95 -7.94
CA ASP A 31 18.81 -16.94 -6.68
C ASP A 31 19.70 -15.68 -6.57
N GLN A 32 20.45 -15.39 -7.64
CA GLN A 32 21.32 -14.20 -7.71
C GLN A 32 20.50 -12.90 -7.67
N TYR A 33 19.43 -12.85 -8.48
CA TYR A 33 18.54 -11.69 -8.53
C TYR A 33 17.91 -11.42 -7.17
N THR A 34 17.32 -12.45 -6.55
CA THR A 34 16.60 -12.32 -5.27
C THR A 34 17.54 -11.89 -4.15
N GLY A 35 18.76 -12.44 -4.09
CA GLY A 35 19.74 -12.06 -3.08
C GLY A 35 20.15 -10.58 -3.15
N GLU A 36 20.47 -10.07 -4.35
CA GLU A 36 20.84 -8.64 -4.48
C GLU A 36 19.61 -7.72 -4.35
N MET A 37 18.45 -8.14 -4.89
CA MET A 37 17.17 -7.44 -4.74
C MET A 37 16.85 -7.22 -3.26
N GLN A 38 16.85 -8.28 -2.46
CA GLN A 38 16.50 -8.23 -1.04
C GLN A 38 17.45 -7.32 -0.24
N LYS A 39 18.75 -7.40 -0.52
CA LYS A 39 19.76 -6.53 0.11
C LYS A 39 19.52 -5.05 -0.19
N LEU A 40 19.23 -4.72 -1.45
CA LEU A 40 18.94 -3.35 -1.88
C LEU A 40 17.58 -2.87 -1.37
N TYR A 41 16.58 -3.74 -1.38
CA TYR A 41 15.26 -3.50 -0.80
C TYR A 41 15.38 -3.15 0.68
N TYR A 42 16.09 -3.94 1.47
CA TYR A 42 16.23 -3.66 2.90
C TYR A 42 16.98 -2.35 3.18
N ALA A 43 17.98 -1.99 2.36
CA ALA A 43 18.64 -0.69 2.45
C ALA A 43 17.67 0.46 2.17
N SER A 44 16.83 0.34 1.13
CA SER A 44 15.77 1.28 0.79
C SER A 44 14.73 1.37 1.91
N ALA A 45 14.19 0.26 2.38
CA ALA A 45 13.20 0.20 3.46
C ALA A 45 13.70 0.85 4.75
N LYS A 46 14.97 0.63 5.14
CA LYS A 46 15.56 1.29 6.32
C LYS A 46 15.67 2.80 6.17
N ALA A 47 16.03 3.28 4.98
CA ALA A 47 16.14 4.71 4.72
C ALA A 47 14.75 5.36 4.73
N GLU A 48 13.77 4.73 4.09
CA GLU A 48 12.36 5.13 4.13
C GLU A 48 11.79 5.13 5.55
N TRP A 49 12.05 4.09 6.33
CA TRP A 49 11.63 4.02 7.73
C TRP A 49 12.18 5.20 8.55
N LYS A 50 13.46 5.53 8.38
CA LYS A 50 14.06 6.70 9.03
C LYS A 50 13.38 7.99 8.55
N SER A 51 13.18 8.16 7.24
CA SER A 51 12.47 9.31 6.66
C SER A 51 11.03 9.47 7.18
N ASN A 52 10.35 8.37 7.54
CA ASN A 52 8.98 8.41 8.04
C ASN A 52 8.90 8.55 9.58
N THR A 53 9.91 8.09 10.32
CA THR A 53 9.91 8.11 11.80
C THR A 53 10.68 9.28 12.40
N TYR A 54 11.57 9.92 11.63
CA TYR A 54 12.45 10.99 12.09
C TYR A 54 12.51 12.14 11.07
N ILE A 55 11.41 12.89 10.99
CA ILE A 55 11.25 14.04 10.11
C ILE A 55 11.74 15.29 10.85
N MET A 56 12.95 15.74 10.52
CA MET A 56 13.54 16.95 11.08
C MET A 56 13.59 18.06 10.03
N GLU A 57 13.17 19.27 10.41
CA GLU A 57 13.22 20.43 9.53
C GLU A 57 14.67 20.72 9.11
N GLY A 58 14.91 20.89 7.80
CA GLY A 58 16.24 21.11 7.25
C GLY A 58 17.12 19.85 7.12
N ASP A 59 16.63 18.65 7.46
CA ASP A 59 17.41 17.41 7.30
C ASP A 59 17.57 17.01 5.82
N THR A 60 18.69 17.45 5.24
CA THR A 60 19.07 17.10 3.87
C THR A 60 19.80 15.75 3.77
N LEU A 61 20.35 15.24 4.89
CA LEU A 61 21.14 14.01 4.90
C LEU A 61 20.24 12.80 4.79
N THR A 62 19.19 12.70 5.61
CA THR A 62 18.22 11.60 5.55
C THR A 62 17.53 11.57 4.19
N ALA A 63 17.12 12.74 3.67
CA ALA A 63 16.53 12.83 2.34
C ALA A 63 17.49 12.36 1.22
N ALA A 64 18.79 12.68 1.32
CA ALA A 64 19.80 12.22 0.36
C ALA A 64 20.11 10.71 0.48
N GLU A 65 20.13 10.17 1.70
CA GLU A 65 20.29 8.74 1.97
C GLU A 65 19.13 7.94 1.38
N THR A 66 17.89 8.36 1.63
CA THR A 66 16.67 7.72 1.10
C THR A 66 16.64 7.75 -0.42
N ARG A 67 16.91 8.91 -1.05
CA ARG A 67 17.04 8.99 -2.51
C ARG A 67 18.09 8.02 -3.04
N ARG A 68 19.29 8.00 -2.45
CA ARG A 68 20.38 7.12 -2.90
C ARG A 68 19.99 5.64 -2.83
N ALA A 69 19.35 5.23 -1.73
CA ALA A 69 18.94 3.84 -1.51
C ALA A 69 17.84 3.43 -2.49
N ASN A 70 16.80 4.26 -2.65
CA ASN A 70 15.69 4.01 -3.57
C ASN A 70 16.17 3.98 -5.03
N GLU A 71 17.06 4.90 -5.43
CA GLU A 71 17.64 4.89 -6.75
C GLU A 71 18.49 3.64 -6.99
N ALA A 72 19.26 3.17 -5.99
CA ALA A 72 20.04 1.94 -6.13
C ALA A 72 19.12 0.73 -6.36
N TYR A 73 18.04 0.62 -5.57
CA TYR A 73 17.05 -0.43 -5.72
C TYR A 73 16.34 -0.37 -7.09
N ALA A 74 15.83 0.81 -7.48
CA ALA A 74 15.16 1.01 -8.77
C ALA A 74 16.10 0.78 -9.97
N ARG A 75 17.39 1.15 -9.85
CA ARG A 75 18.38 0.87 -10.89
C ARG A 75 18.60 -0.63 -11.08
N PHE A 76 18.58 -1.40 -9.99
CA PHE A 76 18.75 -2.84 -10.06
C PHE A 76 17.49 -3.52 -10.64
N THR A 77 16.32 -3.27 -10.06
CA THR A 77 15.07 -3.93 -10.50
C THR A 77 14.68 -3.54 -11.92
N GLY A 78 14.93 -2.29 -12.32
CA GLY A 78 14.68 -1.80 -13.68
C GLY A 78 15.81 -2.03 -14.68
N SER A 79 16.90 -2.74 -14.31
CA SER A 79 18.08 -2.82 -15.17
C SER A 79 17.79 -3.53 -16.50
N LYS A 80 18.42 -3.06 -17.58
CA LYS A 80 18.29 -3.67 -18.90
C LYS A 80 18.73 -5.14 -18.89
N GLU A 81 19.79 -5.47 -18.17
CA GLU A 81 20.31 -6.84 -18.01
C GLU A 81 19.26 -7.76 -17.38
N ASN A 82 18.66 -7.35 -16.26
CA ASN A 82 17.65 -8.14 -15.56
C ASN A 82 16.39 -8.33 -16.42
N ILE A 83 15.96 -7.27 -17.11
CA ILE A 83 14.82 -7.31 -18.04
C ILE A 83 15.09 -8.31 -19.17
N GLU A 84 16.21 -8.15 -19.89
CA GLU A 84 16.54 -8.99 -21.04
C GLU A 84 16.72 -10.45 -20.63
N LYS A 85 17.35 -10.72 -19.48
CA LYS A 85 17.52 -12.08 -18.95
C LYS A 85 16.19 -12.72 -18.57
N ALA A 86 15.32 -11.99 -17.86
CA ALA A 86 14.00 -12.51 -17.50
C ALA A 86 13.13 -12.78 -18.74
N GLN A 87 13.12 -11.88 -19.72
CA GLN A 87 12.44 -12.08 -21.00
C GLN A 87 13.00 -13.28 -21.76
N ALA A 88 14.33 -13.45 -21.81
CA ALA A 88 14.96 -14.58 -22.49
C ALA A 88 14.59 -15.94 -21.87
N LEU A 89 14.56 -16.01 -20.53
CA LEU A 89 14.12 -17.21 -19.81
C LEU A 89 12.63 -17.49 -20.03
N LEU A 90 11.78 -16.46 -20.03
CA LEU A 90 10.33 -16.61 -20.26
C LEU A 90 9.98 -17.08 -21.68
N LYS A 91 10.85 -16.88 -22.67
CA LYS A 91 10.70 -17.52 -24.00
C LYS A 91 10.74 -19.06 -23.94
N GLN A 92 11.28 -19.62 -22.86
CA GLN A 92 11.34 -21.06 -22.61
C GLN A 92 10.35 -21.50 -21.50
N ARG A 93 9.30 -20.71 -21.23
CA ARG A 93 8.35 -20.94 -20.12
C ARG A 93 7.80 -22.36 -20.04
N ASP A 94 7.59 -23.04 -21.17
CA ASP A 94 7.05 -24.42 -21.21
C ASP A 94 8.03 -25.47 -20.67
N ARG A 95 9.30 -25.07 -20.47
CA ARG A 95 10.36 -25.91 -19.90
C ARG A 95 10.69 -25.52 -18.45
N LEU A 96 10.04 -24.49 -17.90
CA LEU A 96 10.25 -23.98 -16.54
C LEU A 96 9.19 -24.50 -15.58
N THR A 97 9.48 -24.47 -14.28
CA THR A 97 8.44 -24.74 -13.27
C THR A 97 7.47 -23.55 -13.16
N PRO A 98 6.20 -23.77 -12.75
CA PRO A 98 5.26 -22.66 -12.52
C PRO A 98 5.79 -21.59 -11.55
N LEU A 99 6.52 -22.01 -10.51
CA LEU A 99 7.13 -21.10 -9.53
C LEU A 99 8.24 -20.24 -10.15
N GLN A 100 9.06 -20.81 -11.04
CA GLN A 100 10.07 -20.03 -11.77
C GLN A 100 9.43 -19.03 -12.71
N VAL A 101 8.38 -19.44 -13.45
CA VAL A 101 7.64 -18.53 -14.32
C VAL A 101 7.05 -17.36 -13.53
N ARG A 102 6.43 -17.64 -12.37
CA ARG A 102 5.85 -16.60 -11.49
C ARG A 102 6.89 -15.61 -11.00
N GLN A 103 8.05 -16.11 -10.55
CA GLN A 103 9.16 -15.25 -10.12
C GLN A 103 9.70 -14.39 -11.28
N LEU A 104 9.90 -14.96 -12.47
CA LEU A 104 10.35 -14.19 -13.63
C LEU A 104 9.34 -13.11 -14.06
N GLN A 105 8.03 -13.41 -13.96
CA GLN A 105 6.98 -12.41 -14.16
C GLN A 105 7.03 -11.30 -13.12
N ALA A 106 7.28 -11.63 -11.85
CA ALA A 106 7.46 -10.64 -10.78
C ALA A 106 8.68 -9.73 -11.03
N VAL A 107 9.80 -10.26 -11.55
CA VAL A 107 10.94 -9.45 -11.99
C VAL A 107 10.51 -8.41 -13.04
N LEU A 108 9.80 -8.84 -14.08
CA LEU A 108 9.34 -7.93 -15.15
C LEU A 108 8.30 -6.93 -14.65
N TYR A 109 7.40 -7.35 -13.76
CA TYR A 109 6.42 -6.46 -13.13
C TYR A 109 7.10 -5.33 -12.36
N GLN A 110 8.07 -5.66 -11.49
CA GLN A 110 8.83 -4.65 -10.74
C GLN A 110 9.62 -3.71 -11.68
N ALA A 111 10.19 -4.25 -12.76
CA ALA A 111 10.94 -3.49 -13.74
C ALA A 111 10.07 -2.49 -14.52
N ALA A 112 8.80 -2.82 -14.80
CA ALA A 112 7.89 -2.01 -15.62
C ALA A 112 7.60 -0.62 -15.04
N ASN A 113 7.72 -0.46 -13.72
CA ASN A 113 7.60 0.85 -13.12
C ASN A 113 8.86 1.72 -13.30
N ASN A 114 10.06 1.16 -13.51
CA ASN A 114 11.28 1.97 -13.64
C ASN A 114 12.27 1.41 -14.69
N PRO A 115 11.83 1.12 -15.92
CA PRO A 115 12.67 0.43 -16.89
C PRO A 115 13.83 1.31 -17.37
N GLN A 116 15.06 0.84 -17.18
CA GLN A 116 16.28 1.49 -17.69
C GLN A 116 16.43 1.38 -19.21
N THR A 117 15.51 0.71 -19.91
CA THR A 117 15.41 0.76 -21.37
C THR A 117 14.89 2.12 -21.86
N VAL A 118 14.19 2.88 -21.00
CA VAL A 118 13.67 4.24 -21.28
C VAL A 118 13.99 5.23 -20.13
N PRO A 119 15.27 5.44 -19.79
CA PRO A 119 15.67 6.13 -18.56
C PRO A 119 15.25 7.62 -18.53
N ASP A 120 15.25 8.29 -19.68
CA ASP A 120 14.82 9.70 -19.77
C ASP A 120 13.32 9.85 -19.48
N LEU A 121 12.52 8.87 -19.90
CA LEU A 121 11.09 8.85 -19.65
C LEU A 121 10.78 8.59 -18.18
N VAL A 122 11.48 7.64 -17.55
CA VAL A 122 11.40 7.39 -16.11
C VAL A 122 11.75 8.65 -15.33
N LYS A 123 12.84 9.33 -15.70
CA LYS A 123 13.26 10.59 -15.08
C LYS A 123 12.22 11.70 -15.24
N ALA A 124 11.64 11.84 -16.43
CA ALA A 124 10.58 12.81 -16.69
C ALA A 124 9.32 12.52 -15.87
N ARG A 125 8.91 11.25 -15.76
CA ARG A 125 7.78 10.83 -14.93
C ARG A 125 8.02 11.15 -13.46
N ILE A 126 9.15 10.74 -12.90
CA ILE A 126 9.49 10.99 -11.48
C ILE A 126 9.45 12.49 -11.19
N LYS A 127 10.06 13.32 -12.05
CA LYS A 127 10.02 14.78 -11.91
C LYS A 127 8.58 15.31 -11.89
N ALA A 128 7.75 14.89 -12.85
CA ALA A 128 6.36 15.31 -12.91
C ALA A 128 5.53 14.82 -11.71
N GLU A 129 5.82 13.63 -11.17
CA GLU A 129 5.16 13.09 -9.97
C GLU A 129 5.53 13.90 -8.73
N THR A 130 6.81 14.27 -8.58
CA THR A 130 7.27 15.16 -7.51
C THR A 130 6.60 16.53 -7.60
N GLU A 131 6.58 17.16 -8.77
CA GLU A 131 5.94 18.47 -8.96
C GLU A 131 4.44 18.44 -8.65
N GLN A 132 3.73 17.35 -8.97
CA GLN A 132 2.31 17.18 -8.61
C GLN A 132 2.11 16.98 -7.11
N THR A 133 3.00 16.20 -6.50
CA THR A 133 2.99 15.94 -5.06
C THR A 133 3.22 17.23 -4.26
N GLU A 134 4.20 18.03 -4.66
CA GLU A 134 4.47 19.35 -4.07
C GLU A 134 3.29 20.31 -4.24
N LYS A 135 2.67 20.34 -5.43
CA LYS A 135 1.47 21.16 -5.67
C LYS A 135 0.27 20.72 -4.82
N LEU A 136 0.08 19.42 -4.62
CA LEU A 136 -1.03 18.88 -3.82
C LEU A 136 -0.82 19.20 -2.33
N PHE A 137 0.35 18.86 -1.78
CA PHE A 137 0.61 19.01 -0.34
C PHE A 137 0.99 20.43 0.07
N GLY A 138 1.52 21.24 -0.85
CA GLY A 138 1.80 22.66 -0.65
C GLY A 138 0.62 23.57 -0.99
N PHE A 139 -0.55 23.02 -1.33
CA PHE A 139 -1.73 23.83 -1.63
C PHE A 139 -2.26 24.51 -0.36
N ASP A 140 -2.35 25.83 -0.41
CA ASP A 140 -2.93 26.63 0.66
C ASP A 140 -4.44 26.76 0.45
N PHE A 141 -5.20 26.01 1.25
CA PHE A 141 -6.65 26.01 1.18
C PHE A 141 -7.20 27.30 1.78
N GLN A 142 -8.14 27.91 1.07
CA GLN A 142 -8.72 29.19 1.43
C GLN A 142 -10.25 29.07 1.44
N MET A 143 -10.89 29.58 2.48
CA MET A 143 -12.34 29.67 2.59
C MET A 143 -12.71 31.11 2.94
N ASN A 144 -13.48 31.76 2.09
CA ASN A 144 -13.86 33.18 2.22
C ASN A 144 -12.67 34.16 2.33
N GLY A 145 -11.53 33.81 1.73
CA GLY A 145 -10.31 34.63 1.73
C GLY A 145 -9.41 34.42 2.95
N GLU A 146 -9.76 33.49 3.84
CA GLU A 146 -8.95 33.13 5.01
C GLU A 146 -8.39 31.70 4.88
N PRO A 147 -7.15 31.45 5.36
CA PRO A 147 -6.57 30.11 5.37
C PRO A 147 -7.42 29.12 6.16
N VAL A 148 -7.61 27.92 5.63
CA VAL A 148 -8.34 26.83 6.30
C VAL A 148 -7.60 25.51 6.12
N SER A 149 -7.51 24.69 7.17
CA SER A 149 -6.91 23.35 7.07
C SER A 149 -7.91 22.31 6.57
N THR A 150 -7.40 21.18 6.08
CA THR A 150 -8.23 20.02 5.72
C THR A 150 -9.03 19.49 6.91
N ASN A 151 -8.48 19.49 8.12
CA ASN A 151 -9.22 19.05 9.31
C ASN A 151 -10.39 20.00 9.60
N GLN A 152 -10.15 21.32 9.58
CA GLN A 152 -11.21 22.31 9.76
C GLN A 152 -12.32 22.18 8.70
N ILE A 153 -11.95 21.94 7.44
CA ILE A 153 -12.94 21.66 6.37
C ILE A 153 -13.78 20.43 6.74
N ASP A 154 -13.16 19.33 7.16
CA ASP A 154 -13.91 18.11 7.50
C ASP A 154 -14.76 18.30 8.76
N ASP A 155 -14.29 19.04 9.76
CA ASP A 155 -15.04 19.34 10.98
C ASP A 155 -16.27 20.20 10.68
N ILE A 156 -16.14 21.23 9.83
CA ILE A 156 -17.29 21.98 9.30
C ILE A 156 -18.27 21.03 8.62
N LEU A 157 -17.79 20.12 7.76
CA LEU A 157 -18.66 19.17 7.07
C LEU A 157 -19.29 18.14 8.01
N LYS A 158 -18.71 17.82 9.17
CA LYS A 158 -19.33 16.91 10.16
C LYS A 158 -20.38 17.63 11.01
N GLU A 159 -20.03 18.80 11.53
CA GLU A 159 -20.74 19.45 12.64
C GLU A 159 -21.72 20.52 12.17
N GLU A 160 -21.36 21.32 11.15
CA GLU A 160 -22.15 22.47 10.71
C GLU A 160 -23.48 22.05 10.06
N THR A 161 -24.52 22.84 10.30
CA THR A 161 -25.86 22.67 9.71
C THR A 161 -26.22 23.76 8.71
N ASP A 162 -25.54 24.91 8.73
CA ASP A 162 -25.70 25.97 7.72
C ASP A 162 -25.16 25.53 6.35
N LEU A 163 -26.06 25.33 5.39
CA LEU A 163 -25.72 24.82 4.05
C LEU A 163 -24.77 25.74 3.26
N PRO A 164 -24.92 27.08 3.24
CA PRO A 164 -23.96 27.97 2.61
C PRO A 164 -22.53 27.81 3.16
N THR A 165 -22.36 27.71 4.47
CA THR A 165 -21.06 27.51 5.11
C THR A 165 -20.44 26.17 4.70
N ARG A 166 -21.25 25.10 4.72
CA ARG A 166 -20.81 23.77 4.27
C ARG A 166 -20.42 23.76 2.80
N LEU A 167 -21.18 24.43 1.94
CA LEU A 167 -20.87 24.55 0.52
C LEU A 167 -19.52 25.24 0.32
N ALA A 168 -19.29 26.37 0.98
CA ALA A 168 -18.02 27.10 0.90
C ALA A 168 -16.83 26.23 1.39
N ALA A 169 -16.99 25.46 2.47
CA ALA A 169 -15.97 24.53 2.93
C ALA A 169 -15.71 23.39 1.92
N TRP A 170 -16.78 22.83 1.35
CA TRP A 170 -16.67 21.79 0.33
C TRP A 170 -15.97 22.31 -0.93
N GLU A 171 -16.34 23.50 -1.43
CA GLU A 171 -15.74 24.14 -2.60
C GLU A 171 -14.26 24.45 -2.39
N ALA A 172 -13.91 25.01 -1.22
CA ALA A 172 -12.51 25.24 -0.84
C ALA A 172 -11.67 23.98 -1.00
N SER A 173 -12.21 22.81 -0.61
CA SER A 173 -11.51 21.52 -0.75
C SER A 173 -11.28 21.07 -2.21
N LYS A 174 -12.01 21.64 -3.19
CA LYS A 174 -11.92 21.27 -4.62
C LYS A 174 -11.00 22.17 -5.43
N GLU A 175 -10.66 23.36 -4.91
CA GLU A 175 -9.84 24.33 -5.63
C GLU A 175 -8.45 23.78 -6.01
N VAL A 176 -7.89 22.90 -5.19
CA VAL A 176 -6.62 22.21 -5.49
C VAL A 176 -6.66 21.48 -6.84
N GLY A 177 -7.82 20.97 -7.26
CA GLY A 177 -7.99 20.24 -8.52
C GLY A 177 -7.66 21.07 -9.76
N LYS A 178 -7.90 22.39 -9.71
CA LYS A 178 -7.59 23.31 -10.84
C LYS A 178 -6.08 23.36 -11.09
N ASN A 179 -5.28 23.34 -10.03
CA ASN A 179 -3.81 23.43 -10.10
C ASN A 179 -3.15 22.11 -10.51
N LEU A 180 -3.84 20.99 -10.29
CA LEU A 180 -3.31 19.65 -10.59
C LEU A 180 -3.66 19.18 -12.01
N ARG A 181 -4.76 19.66 -12.59
CA ARG A 181 -5.32 19.16 -13.86
C ARG A 181 -4.28 18.92 -14.95
N ASP A 182 -3.54 19.95 -15.36
CA ASP A 182 -2.62 19.85 -16.50
C ASP A 182 -1.45 18.90 -16.23
N GLY A 183 -0.97 18.87 -14.98
CA GLY A 183 0.09 17.96 -14.57
C GLY A 183 -0.37 16.51 -14.52
N LEU A 184 -1.61 16.25 -14.11
CA LEU A 184 -2.21 14.91 -14.14
C LEU A 184 -2.38 14.39 -15.56
N GLU A 185 -2.77 15.24 -16.53
CA GLU A 185 -2.86 14.86 -17.94
C GLU A 185 -1.48 14.43 -18.50
N ASN A 186 -0.43 15.19 -18.18
CA ASN A 186 0.95 14.83 -18.53
C ASN A 186 1.40 13.54 -17.82
N LEU A 187 1.10 13.38 -16.53
CA LEU A 187 1.43 12.17 -15.77
C LEU A 187 0.79 10.93 -16.36
N ARG A 188 -0.48 11.01 -16.79
CA ARG A 188 -1.15 9.90 -17.48
C ARG A 188 -0.35 9.46 -18.70
N LYS A 189 0.09 10.41 -19.53
CA LYS A 189 0.91 10.14 -20.71
C LYS A 189 2.23 9.45 -20.33
N LEU A 190 3.00 10.06 -19.41
CA LEU A 190 4.31 9.55 -19.00
C LEU A 190 4.21 8.15 -18.36
N ARG A 191 3.19 7.91 -17.53
CA ARG A 191 2.92 6.59 -16.93
C ARG A 191 2.64 5.53 -17.99
N ASN A 192 1.80 5.84 -18.98
CA ASN A 192 1.50 4.92 -20.07
C ASN A 192 2.75 4.61 -20.90
N GLU A 193 3.46 5.63 -21.37
CA GLU A 193 4.68 5.44 -22.17
C GLU A 193 5.75 4.65 -21.40
N THR A 194 5.83 4.80 -20.07
CA THR A 194 6.85 4.08 -19.27
C THR A 194 6.62 2.57 -19.29
N VAL A 195 5.39 2.14 -19.02
CA VAL A 195 5.08 0.69 -18.93
C VAL A 195 5.03 0.03 -20.31
N GLN A 196 4.78 0.80 -21.37
CA GLN A 196 4.84 0.33 -22.76
C GLN A 196 6.23 -0.17 -23.17
N ALA A 197 7.29 0.26 -22.49
CA ALA A 197 8.64 -0.28 -22.69
C ALA A 197 8.77 -1.77 -22.29
N LEU A 198 7.78 -2.31 -21.57
CA LEU A 198 7.64 -3.71 -21.19
C LEU A 198 6.31 -4.30 -21.69
N ASP A 199 5.83 -3.80 -22.84
CA ASP A 199 4.71 -4.33 -23.61
C ASP A 199 3.33 -4.25 -22.92
N TYR A 200 3.19 -3.47 -21.84
CA TYR A 200 1.88 -3.15 -21.28
C TYR A 200 1.15 -2.12 -22.17
N PRO A 201 -0.14 -2.31 -22.51
CA PRO A 201 -0.89 -1.36 -23.32
C PRO A 201 -0.93 0.06 -22.73
N ASP A 202 -1.15 0.15 -21.43
CA ASP A 202 -1.22 1.38 -20.66
C ASP A 202 -0.97 1.10 -19.17
N TYR A 203 -0.90 2.15 -18.36
CA TYR A 203 -0.65 2.04 -16.94
C TYR A 203 -1.79 1.32 -16.18
N PHE A 204 -3.02 1.38 -16.67
CA PHE A 204 -4.13 0.66 -16.06
C PHE A 204 -3.97 -0.85 -16.25
N ALA A 205 -3.66 -1.31 -17.47
CA ALA A 205 -3.35 -2.71 -17.74
C ALA A 205 -2.17 -3.22 -16.91
N TYR A 206 -1.12 -2.40 -16.74
CA TYR A 206 -0.02 -2.71 -15.83
C TYR A 206 -0.49 -2.92 -14.38
N GLN A 207 -1.28 -2.01 -13.81
CA GLN A 207 -1.80 -2.16 -12.45
C GLN A 207 -2.74 -3.37 -12.30
N VAL A 208 -3.58 -3.62 -13.30
CA VAL A 208 -4.52 -4.76 -13.31
C VAL A 208 -3.80 -6.10 -13.42
N SER A 209 -2.63 -6.16 -14.08
CA SER A 209 -1.85 -7.40 -14.20
C SER A 209 -1.43 -7.99 -12.85
N ALA A 210 -1.33 -7.18 -11.79
CA ALA A 210 -1.07 -7.64 -10.42
C ALA A 210 -2.21 -8.47 -9.81
N TYR A 211 -3.38 -8.50 -10.46
CA TYR A 211 -4.53 -9.32 -10.08
C TYR A 211 -4.63 -10.59 -10.93
N ASP A 212 -3.68 -10.83 -11.85
CA ASP A 212 -3.74 -11.89 -12.87
C ASP A 212 -5.02 -11.82 -13.73
N MET A 213 -5.48 -10.59 -14.00
CA MET A 213 -6.67 -10.31 -14.79
C MET A 213 -6.31 -9.48 -16.03
N THR A 214 -7.13 -9.58 -17.05
CA THR A 214 -7.21 -8.58 -18.12
C THR A 214 -7.98 -7.34 -17.65
N THR A 215 -7.80 -6.21 -18.34
CA THR A 215 -8.57 -4.99 -18.06
C THR A 215 -10.07 -5.20 -18.23
N ALA A 216 -10.49 -6.04 -19.18
CA ALA A 216 -11.90 -6.38 -19.40
C ALA A 216 -12.49 -7.14 -18.22
N GLU A 217 -11.79 -8.16 -17.71
CA GLU A 217 -12.24 -8.93 -16.54
C GLU A 217 -12.31 -8.04 -15.29
N MET A 218 -11.33 -7.15 -15.09
CA MET A 218 -11.33 -6.22 -13.95
C MET A 218 -12.52 -5.26 -14.01
N VAL A 219 -12.79 -4.68 -15.18
CA VAL A 219 -13.93 -3.77 -15.38
C VAL A 219 -15.25 -4.52 -15.16
N GLU A 220 -15.36 -5.76 -15.63
CA GLU A 220 -16.57 -6.57 -15.44
C GLU A 220 -16.78 -6.94 -13.98
N LEU A 221 -15.72 -7.34 -13.27
CA LEU A 221 -15.77 -7.59 -11.82
C LEU A 221 -16.29 -6.36 -11.07
N ASN A 222 -15.73 -5.17 -11.34
CA ASN A 222 -16.15 -3.94 -10.69
C ASN A 222 -17.60 -3.57 -11.01
N ARG A 223 -18.03 -3.70 -12.28
CA ARG A 223 -19.43 -3.45 -12.65
C ARG A 223 -20.38 -4.38 -11.92
N ARG A 224 -20.06 -5.67 -11.86
CA ARG A 224 -20.85 -6.66 -11.14
C ARG A 224 -20.95 -6.34 -9.65
N LEU A 225 -19.84 -6.01 -8.99
CA LEU A 225 -19.84 -5.60 -7.58
C LEU A 225 -20.71 -4.36 -7.34
N VAL A 226 -20.59 -3.34 -8.18
CA VAL A 226 -21.46 -2.15 -8.09
C VAL A 226 -22.92 -2.52 -8.27
N GLN A 227 -23.26 -3.36 -9.25
CA GLN A 227 -24.63 -3.81 -9.49
C GLN A 227 -25.21 -4.62 -8.32
N GLU A 228 -24.42 -5.52 -7.73
CA GLU A 228 -24.83 -6.37 -6.61
C GLU A 228 -25.05 -5.56 -5.33
N VAL A 229 -24.25 -4.51 -5.08
CA VAL A 229 -24.36 -3.63 -3.90
C VAL A 229 -25.40 -2.52 -4.08
N MET A 230 -25.71 -2.13 -5.33
CA MET A 230 -26.59 -1.00 -5.65
C MET A 230 -27.96 -1.03 -4.94
N PRO A 231 -28.66 -2.18 -4.81
CA PRO A 231 -29.95 -2.20 -4.10
C PRO A 231 -29.82 -1.74 -2.64
N LEU A 232 -28.82 -2.24 -1.91
CA LEU A 232 -28.58 -1.81 -0.53
C LEU A 232 -28.14 -0.35 -0.46
N TYR A 233 -27.21 0.05 -1.34
CA TYR A 233 -26.75 1.44 -1.40
C TYR A 233 -27.89 2.41 -1.69
N ARG A 234 -28.84 2.03 -2.56
CA ARG A 234 -30.00 2.86 -2.89
C ARG A 234 -30.91 3.08 -1.67
N GLU A 235 -31.13 2.06 -0.86
CA GLU A 235 -31.90 2.21 0.39
C GLU A 235 -31.16 3.11 1.39
N LEU A 236 -29.85 2.90 1.56
CA LEU A 236 -29.02 3.75 2.43
C LEU A 236 -28.95 5.20 1.95
N HIS A 237 -28.79 5.43 0.64
CA HIS A 237 -28.81 6.75 0.02
C HIS A 237 -30.18 7.42 0.18
N THR A 238 -31.27 6.65 0.05
CA THR A 238 -32.63 7.15 0.30
C THR A 238 -32.76 7.60 1.75
N TYR A 239 -32.45 6.73 2.72
CA TYR A 239 -32.42 7.07 4.14
C TYR A 239 -31.59 8.34 4.42
N ALA A 240 -30.36 8.40 3.91
CA ALA A 240 -29.44 9.52 4.08
C ALA A 240 -30.03 10.84 3.55
N ARG A 241 -30.69 10.84 2.39
CA ARG A 241 -31.34 12.04 1.83
C ARG A 241 -32.41 12.60 2.74
N TYR A 242 -33.26 11.73 3.32
CA TYR A 242 -34.34 12.16 4.20
C TYR A 242 -33.81 12.67 5.54
N GLU A 243 -32.88 11.94 6.16
CA GLU A 243 -32.30 12.37 7.45
C GLU A 243 -31.49 13.65 7.32
N LEU A 244 -30.71 13.82 6.25
CA LEU A 244 -29.96 15.05 6.01
C LEU A 244 -30.88 16.23 5.66
N ALA A 245 -31.91 16.03 4.83
CA ALA A 245 -32.90 17.08 4.58
C ALA A 245 -33.56 17.56 5.88
N LYS A 246 -33.90 16.63 6.78
CA LYS A 246 -34.41 16.94 8.12
C LYS A 246 -33.38 17.66 8.98
N LYS A 247 -32.12 17.17 9.02
CA LYS A 247 -31.00 17.81 9.76
C LYS A 247 -30.80 19.26 9.35
N TYR A 248 -30.94 19.55 8.05
CA TYR A 248 -30.75 20.89 7.48
C TYR A 248 -32.04 21.71 7.35
N GLY A 249 -33.17 21.23 7.89
CA GLY A 249 -34.42 21.98 7.95
C GLY A 249 -35.10 22.23 6.59
N LEU A 250 -34.88 21.34 5.62
CA LEU A 250 -35.43 21.47 4.26
C LEU A 250 -36.79 20.78 4.13
N SER A 251 -37.72 21.45 3.43
CA SER A 251 -39.06 20.90 3.15
C SER A 251 -39.08 19.91 1.98
N GLU A 252 -38.10 19.99 1.09
CA GLU A 252 -37.98 19.14 -0.09
C GLU A 252 -36.73 18.25 0.02
N VAL A 253 -36.88 16.98 -0.34
CA VAL A 253 -35.80 16.00 -0.34
C VAL A 253 -35.25 15.88 -1.77
N PRO A 254 -34.03 16.34 -2.07
CA PRO A 254 -33.50 16.42 -3.44
C PRO A 254 -33.25 15.04 -4.02
N ASP A 255 -33.43 14.80 -5.33
CA ASP A 255 -33.26 13.46 -5.97
C ASP A 255 -31.88 12.82 -5.84
N TYR A 256 -30.83 13.62 -5.72
CA TYR A 256 -29.48 13.17 -5.40
C TYR A 256 -28.97 13.95 -4.20
N LEU A 257 -28.15 13.30 -3.36
CA LEU A 257 -27.47 13.99 -2.27
C LEU A 257 -26.53 15.06 -2.85
N PRO A 258 -26.71 16.34 -2.47
CA PRO A 258 -25.68 17.32 -2.75
C PRO A 258 -24.40 16.92 -2.00
N ALA A 259 -23.25 16.89 -2.68
CA ALA A 259 -22.02 16.33 -2.11
C ALA A 259 -21.57 17.03 -0.80
N HIS A 260 -21.87 18.33 -0.65
CA HIS A 260 -21.57 19.12 0.55
C HIS A 260 -22.51 18.82 1.74
N TRP A 261 -23.56 18.01 1.56
CA TRP A 261 -24.39 17.50 2.67
C TRP A 261 -23.74 16.33 3.39
N LEU A 262 -22.81 15.64 2.74
CA LEU A 262 -22.11 14.50 3.33
C LEU A 262 -21.05 14.98 4.34
N PRO A 263 -20.72 14.17 5.35
CA PRO A 263 -19.87 14.61 6.46
C PRO A 263 -18.37 14.60 6.16
N ASN A 264 -17.99 14.40 4.89
CA ASN A 264 -16.61 14.30 4.46
C ASN A 264 -16.46 15.01 3.13
N ARG A 265 -15.35 15.73 2.91
CA ARG A 265 -15.13 16.50 1.68
C ARG A 265 -15.21 15.68 0.38
N TRP A 266 -14.97 14.38 0.42
CA TRP A 266 -15.10 13.47 -0.73
C TRP A 266 -16.39 12.65 -0.70
N GLY A 267 -17.13 12.67 0.40
CA GLY A 267 -18.31 11.85 0.60
C GLY A 267 -18.02 10.34 0.68
N GLN A 268 -16.77 9.96 0.98
CA GLN A 268 -16.32 8.56 1.00
C GLN A 268 -16.74 7.78 2.26
N ASP A 269 -17.02 8.50 3.35
CA ASP A 269 -17.41 7.94 4.64
C ASP A 269 -18.56 8.74 5.24
N TRP A 270 -19.60 8.05 5.72
CA TRP A 270 -20.82 8.64 6.28
C TRP A 270 -21.02 8.28 7.75
N ASN A 271 -20.00 7.74 8.44
CA ASN A 271 -20.16 7.13 9.76
C ASN A 271 -20.65 8.14 10.81
N SER A 272 -20.20 9.40 10.73
CA SER A 272 -20.63 10.45 11.66
C SER A 272 -22.11 10.86 11.52
N MET A 273 -22.83 10.34 10.52
CA MET A 273 -24.29 10.50 10.44
C MET A 273 -25.05 9.58 11.38
N VAL A 274 -24.43 8.51 11.88
CA VAL A 274 -25.11 7.44 12.64
C VAL A 274 -24.58 7.40 14.06
N THR A 275 -25.51 7.36 15.04
CA THR A 275 -25.19 7.11 16.44
C THR A 275 -25.91 5.85 16.90
N VAL A 276 -25.17 4.86 17.39
CA VAL A 276 -25.73 3.60 17.92
C VAL A 276 -25.84 3.70 19.44
N GLN A 277 -27.06 3.76 19.97
CA GLN A 277 -27.29 3.84 21.42
C GLN A 277 -26.73 2.60 22.13
N GLY A 278 -26.08 2.82 23.27
CA GLY A 278 -25.52 1.74 24.11
C GLY A 278 -24.15 1.22 23.67
N LEU A 279 -23.53 1.82 22.65
CA LEU A 279 -22.20 1.47 22.19
C LEU A 279 -21.25 2.68 22.34
N ASP A 280 -20.63 2.82 23.51
CA ASP A 280 -19.59 3.84 23.79
C ASP A 280 -18.23 3.18 24.01
N LEU A 281 -17.58 2.79 22.92
CA LEU A 281 -16.28 2.14 22.99
C LEU A 281 -15.17 3.12 23.38
N ASP A 282 -15.26 4.38 22.94
CA ASP A 282 -14.30 5.43 23.33
C ASP A 282 -14.31 5.65 24.84
N GLY A 283 -15.49 5.70 25.46
CA GLY A 283 -15.67 5.82 26.89
C GLY A 283 -15.03 4.67 27.69
N ALA A 284 -15.05 3.46 27.16
CA ALA A 284 -14.43 2.30 27.79
C ALA A 284 -12.91 2.21 27.55
N LEU A 285 -12.46 2.62 26.36
CA LEU A 285 -11.06 2.55 25.97
C LEU A 285 -10.23 3.67 26.60
N LYS A 286 -10.79 4.86 26.86
CA LYS A 286 -10.04 6.00 27.45
C LYS A 286 -9.34 5.66 28.78
N GLU A 287 -9.87 4.68 29.51
CA GLU A 287 -9.32 4.20 30.79
C GLU A 287 -8.18 3.17 30.60
N LYS A 288 -7.84 2.83 29.36
CA LYS A 288 -6.77 1.90 28.98
C LYS A 288 -5.53 2.68 28.50
N SER A 289 -4.38 2.02 28.46
CA SER A 289 -3.17 2.57 27.85
C SER A 289 -3.08 2.22 26.37
N ALA A 290 -2.34 3.01 25.60
CA ALA A 290 -2.01 2.67 24.20
C ALA A 290 -1.29 1.32 24.09
N GLU A 291 -0.43 0.99 25.07
CA GLU A 291 0.23 -0.31 25.14
C GLU A 291 -0.76 -1.45 25.38
N TRP A 292 -1.80 -1.23 26.19
CA TRP A 292 -2.86 -2.22 26.38
C TRP A 292 -3.55 -2.53 25.05
N LEU A 293 -3.86 -1.52 24.23
CA LEU A 293 -4.46 -1.73 22.89
C LEU A 293 -3.55 -2.62 22.02
N MET A 294 -2.25 -2.34 21.98
CA MET A 294 -1.28 -3.17 21.24
C MET A 294 -1.23 -4.61 21.74
N GLN A 295 -1.20 -4.81 23.06
CA GLN A 295 -1.23 -6.14 23.67
C GLN A 295 -2.56 -6.87 23.42
N GLN A 296 -3.69 -6.14 23.33
CA GLN A 296 -4.96 -6.74 22.93
C GLN A 296 -4.93 -7.22 21.49
N GLY A 297 -4.38 -6.39 20.59
CA GLY A 297 -4.20 -6.74 19.19
C GLY A 297 -3.39 -8.02 19.05
N GLU A 298 -2.22 -8.10 19.68
CA GLU A 298 -1.39 -9.31 19.66
C GLU A 298 -2.13 -10.52 20.25
N ARG A 299 -2.82 -10.36 21.39
CA ARG A 299 -3.58 -11.46 22.01
C ARG A 299 -4.69 -11.96 21.07
N PHE A 300 -5.37 -11.08 20.35
CA PHE A 300 -6.41 -11.46 19.39
C PHE A 300 -5.85 -12.45 18.35
N TYR A 301 -4.72 -12.12 17.73
CA TYR A 301 -4.07 -13.00 16.76
C TYR A 301 -3.57 -14.31 17.39
N GLN A 302 -3.00 -14.26 18.60
CA GLN A 302 -2.62 -15.47 19.33
C GLN A 302 -3.83 -16.38 19.62
N SER A 303 -4.99 -15.81 19.93
CA SER A 303 -6.21 -16.57 20.24
C SER A 303 -6.74 -17.38 19.04
N ILE A 304 -6.40 -16.97 17.82
CA ILE A 304 -6.75 -17.68 16.58
C ILE A 304 -5.58 -18.50 16.00
N GLY A 305 -4.52 -18.71 16.78
CA GLY A 305 -3.45 -19.67 16.48
C GLY A 305 -2.16 -19.09 15.91
N PHE A 306 -2.02 -17.76 15.82
CA PHE A 306 -0.73 -17.16 15.45
C PHE A 306 0.26 -17.16 16.62
N ALA A 307 1.55 -17.07 16.29
CA ALA A 307 2.61 -16.92 17.30
C ALA A 307 2.59 -15.51 17.93
N ALA A 308 3.28 -15.35 19.05
CA ALA A 308 3.61 -14.03 19.57
C ALA A 308 4.49 -13.27 18.57
N LEU A 309 4.37 -11.94 18.55
CA LEU A 309 5.21 -11.06 17.76
C LEU A 309 6.66 -11.17 18.23
N PRO A 310 7.65 -11.10 17.31
CA PRO A 310 9.05 -11.15 17.71
C PRO A 310 9.39 -9.93 18.56
N GLN A 311 10.29 -10.11 19.54
CA GLN A 311 10.75 -9.01 20.40
C GLN A 311 11.22 -7.79 19.60
N SER A 312 11.86 -8.01 18.44
CA SER A 312 12.30 -6.94 17.56
C SER A 312 11.17 -6.08 17.00
N PHE A 313 9.94 -6.60 16.87
CA PHE A 313 8.78 -5.81 16.47
C PHE A 313 8.52 -4.70 17.50
N TRP A 314 8.48 -5.07 18.79
CA TRP A 314 8.23 -4.15 19.89
C TRP A 314 9.34 -3.10 20.05
N GLU A 315 10.59 -3.51 19.86
CA GLU A 315 11.76 -2.64 20.02
C GLU A 315 11.98 -1.66 18.86
N LYS A 316 11.65 -2.07 17.63
CA LYS A 316 11.95 -1.29 16.41
C LYS A 316 10.77 -0.53 15.84
N SER A 317 9.54 -0.86 16.23
CA SER A 317 8.33 -0.18 15.77
C SER A 317 8.18 1.20 16.41
N SER A 318 7.55 2.13 15.69
CA SER A 318 7.15 3.43 16.22
C SER A 318 5.66 3.38 16.54
N LEU A 319 5.28 2.82 17.69
CA LEU A 319 3.87 2.49 18.00
C LEU A 319 3.07 3.66 18.60
N TYR A 320 3.73 4.53 19.37
CA TYR A 320 3.07 5.54 20.20
C TYR A 320 3.38 6.97 19.75
N PRO A 321 2.52 7.96 20.07
CA PRO A 321 2.81 9.37 19.79
C PRO A 321 4.19 9.78 20.32
N LEU A 322 4.83 10.72 19.62
CA LEU A 322 6.08 11.30 20.10
C LEU A 322 5.80 12.09 21.39
N PRO A 323 6.67 12.04 22.40
CA PRO A 323 6.55 12.89 23.58
C PRO A 323 6.46 14.37 23.19
N GLU A 324 5.72 15.14 23.98
CA GLU A 324 5.62 16.59 23.79
C GLU A 324 7.02 17.24 23.82
N GLY A 325 7.26 18.20 22.94
CA GLY A 325 8.56 18.88 22.83
C GLY A 325 9.63 18.11 22.06
N THR A 326 9.31 16.94 21.47
CA THR A 326 10.24 16.23 20.58
C THR A 326 10.64 17.12 19.39
N PRO A 327 11.94 17.29 19.08
CA PRO A 327 12.42 18.24 18.05
C PRO A 327 12.26 17.75 16.61
N TYR A 328 11.61 16.60 16.41
CA TYR A 328 11.33 16.00 15.12
C TYR A 328 9.89 15.49 15.10
N LYS A 329 9.36 15.28 13.89
CA LYS A 329 8.04 14.73 13.63
C LYS A 329 8.15 13.30 13.08
N LYS A 330 7.03 12.61 13.01
CA LYS A 330 6.89 11.36 12.26
C LYS A 330 5.65 11.43 11.39
N ASN A 331 5.58 10.56 10.39
CA ASN A 331 4.40 10.37 9.56
C ASN A 331 3.20 10.03 10.47
N ASN A 332 2.04 10.61 10.18
CA ASN A 332 0.82 10.45 10.97
C ASN A 332 -0.09 9.33 10.43
N HIS A 333 0.17 8.82 9.23
CA HIS A 333 -0.56 7.70 8.66
C HIS A 333 -0.04 6.36 9.22
N ALA A 334 -0.95 5.51 9.71
CA ALA A 334 -0.60 4.18 10.18
C ALA A 334 -0.06 3.31 9.02
N SER A 335 0.93 2.46 9.29
CA SER A 335 1.45 1.54 8.28
C SER A 335 2.22 0.36 8.88
N ALA A 336 2.17 -0.79 8.20
CA ALA A 336 2.95 -1.99 8.48
C ALA A 336 4.03 -2.24 7.42
N TRP A 337 5.23 -2.61 7.86
CA TRP A 337 6.42 -2.73 7.03
C TRP A 337 7.06 -4.12 7.14
N HIS A 338 7.29 -4.77 6.00
CA HIS A 338 8.11 -5.99 5.91
C HIS A 338 9.52 -5.63 5.47
N MET A 339 10.35 -5.17 6.41
CA MET A 339 11.55 -4.37 6.12
C MET A 339 12.60 -5.10 5.30
N ASP A 340 12.80 -6.40 5.53
CA ASP A 340 13.83 -7.22 4.88
C ASP A 340 13.24 -8.37 4.05
N LEU A 341 11.92 -8.38 3.88
CA LEU A 341 11.14 -9.50 3.35
C LEU A 341 11.37 -10.81 4.13
N GLU A 342 11.88 -10.76 5.36
CA GLU A 342 12.13 -11.91 6.25
C GLU A 342 11.59 -11.61 7.65
N ASN A 343 12.45 -11.35 8.64
CA ASN A 343 12.10 -11.36 10.05
C ASN A 343 11.98 -9.95 10.65
N ASP A 344 12.39 -8.89 9.93
CA ASP A 344 12.26 -7.51 10.39
C ASP A 344 10.91 -6.95 9.94
N VAL A 345 9.90 -7.09 10.81
CA VAL A 345 8.55 -6.51 10.63
C VAL A 345 8.33 -5.38 11.63
N ARG A 346 7.68 -4.30 11.20
CA ARG A 346 7.46 -3.11 12.04
C ARG A 346 6.13 -2.42 11.74
N CYS A 347 5.58 -1.73 12.74
CA CYS A 347 4.46 -0.80 12.56
C CYS A 347 4.88 0.64 12.88
N LEU A 348 4.46 1.58 12.04
CA LEU A 348 4.48 3.01 12.32
C LEU A 348 3.04 3.43 12.61
N MET A 349 2.76 3.79 13.86
CA MET A 349 1.45 4.16 14.38
C MET A 349 1.59 5.26 15.43
N SER A 350 0.50 5.89 15.83
CA SER A 350 0.45 6.86 16.93
C SER A 350 -0.69 6.51 17.86
N VAL A 351 -0.67 5.27 18.37
CA VAL A 351 -1.78 4.67 19.12
C VAL A 351 -2.13 5.52 20.34
N VAL A 352 -3.40 5.91 20.45
CA VAL A 352 -4.01 6.52 21.65
C VAL A 352 -5.26 5.72 22.03
N PRO A 353 -5.72 5.77 23.29
CA PRO A 353 -6.76 4.87 23.77
C PRO A 353 -8.17 5.29 23.34
N ASN A 354 -8.52 5.03 22.08
CA ASN A 354 -9.84 5.28 21.49
C ASN A 354 -10.24 4.15 20.51
N ALA A 355 -11.49 4.17 20.05
CA ALA A 355 -12.08 3.14 19.18
C ALA A 355 -11.39 3.05 17.81
N GLU A 356 -11.08 4.20 17.21
CA GLU A 356 -10.37 4.29 15.91
C GLU A 356 -9.02 3.57 15.96
N TRP A 357 -8.21 3.83 16.99
CA TRP A 357 -6.92 3.18 17.16
C TRP A 357 -7.04 1.72 17.59
N TYR A 358 -8.11 1.35 18.30
CA TYR A 358 -8.35 -0.06 18.60
C TYR A 358 -8.58 -0.88 17.34
N GLU A 359 -9.41 -0.41 16.41
CA GLU A 359 -9.60 -1.04 15.10
C GLU A 359 -8.30 -1.01 14.28
N THR A 360 -7.64 0.15 14.23
CA THR A 360 -6.39 0.34 13.45
C THR A 360 -5.27 -0.59 13.90
N VAL A 361 -5.10 -0.80 15.22
CA VAL A 361 -4.11 -1.75 15.75
C VAL A 361 -4.39 -3.17 15.24
N HIS A 362 -5.65 -3.61 15.24
CA HIS A 362 -5.99 -4.94 14.74
C HIS A 362 -5.80 -5.04 13.22
N HIS A 363 -6.09 -3.97 12.47
CA HIS A 363 -5.86 -3.88 11.03
C HIS A 363 -4.36 -3.99 10.68
N GLU A 364 -3.53 -3.14 11.26
CA GLU A 364 -2.08 -3.08 10.97
C GLU A 364 -1.36 -4.37 11.39
N LEU A 365 -1.75 -4.95 12.53
CA LEU A 365 -1.23 -6.26 12.91
C LEU A 365 -1.65 -7.36 11.93
N GLY A 366 -2.76 -7.20 11.19
CA GLY A 366 -3.16 -8.11 10.13
C GLY A 366 -2.14 -8.18 9.01
N HIS A 367 -1.59 -7.04 8.61
CA HIS A 367 -0.47 -7.00 7.68
C HIS A 367 0.78 -7.66 8.26
N ILE A 368 1.14 -7.38 9.52
CA ILE A 368 2.31 -7.96 10.18
C ILE A 368 2.21 -9.49 10.24
N TYR A 369 1.07 -10.02 10.66
CA TYR A 369 0.86 -11.46 10.72
C TYR A 369 0.79 -12.10 9.33
N TYR A 370 0.33 -11.37 8.32
CA TYR A 370 0.40 -11.85 6.95
C TYR A 370 1.85 -11.93 6.45
N TYR A 371 2.66 -10.90 6.73
CA TYR A 371 4.11 -10.89 6.45
C TYR A 371 4.82 -12.09 7.07
N ILE A 372 4.54 -12.36 8.35
CA ILE A 372 5.09 -13.52 9.07
C ILE A 372 4.62 -14.84 8.44
N ALA A 373 3.33 -14.96 8.06
CA ALA A 373 2.77 -16.20 7.54
C ALA A 373 3.39 -16.64 6.20
N TYR A 374 3.59 -15.70 5.26
CA TYR A 374 4.24 -16.02 4.00
C TYR A 374 5.78 -16.03 4.09
N THR A 375 6.36 -15.66 5.23
CA THR A 375 7.81 -15.73 5.45
C THR A 375 8.20 -17.17 5.79
N ASN A 376 8.22 -18.02 4.77
CA ASN A 376 8.56 -19.44 4.91
C ASN A 376 9.32 -19.97 3.68
N PRO A 377 9.97 -21.15 3.78
CA PRO A 377 10.81 -21.68 2.69
C PRO A 377 10.09 -21.95 1.36
N ASN A 378 8.74 -22.07 1.37
CA ASN A 378 7.97 -22.33 0.16
C ASN A 378 7.59 -21.05 -0.60
N VAL A 379 7.80 -19.87 -0.01
CA VAL A 379 7.51 -18.57 -0.64
C VAL A 379 8.84 -17.81 -0.80
N PRO A 380 9.41 -17.79 -2.01
CA PRO A 380 10.63 -17.05 -2.29
C PRO A 380 10.45 -15.56 -1.96
N PRO A 381 11.49 -14.84 -1.48
CA PRO A 381 11.39 -13.42 -1.13
C PRO A 381 10.79 -12.54 -2.23
N LEU A 382 11.01 -12.88 -3.50
CA LEU A 382 10.45 -12.15 -4.63
C LEU A 382 8.91 -12.21 -4.70
N LEU A 383 8.28 -13.22 -4.09
CA LEU A 383 6.84 -13.45 -4.07
C LEU A 383 6.23 -13.24 -2.67
N ARG A 384 7.00 -12.64 -1.75
CA ARG A 384 6.55 -12.34 -0.38
C ARG A 384 5.69 -11.08 -0.36
N GLU A 385 4.50 -11.24 -0.91
CA GLU A 385 3.42 -10.27 -0.99
C GLU A 385 2.07 -11.00 -0.89
N GLY A 386 0.98 -10.26 -0.73
CA GLY A 386 -0.36 -10.83 -0.81
C GLY A 386 -0.65 -11.36 -2.23
N ALA A 387 -1.55 -12.33 -2.35
CA ALA A 387 -1.92 -12.93 -3.64
C ALA A 387 -2.26 -11.88 -4.72
N ASN A 388 -2.85 -10.77 -4.30
CA ASN A 388 -2.84 -9.47 -4.97
C ASN A 388 -2.98 -8.38 -3.90
N ARG A 389 -2.97 -7.10 -4.31
CA ARG A 389 -3.05 -5.97 -3.36
C ARG A 389 -4.31 -5.96 -2.48
N ALA A 390 -5.44 -6.42 -3.00
CA ALA A 390 -6.69 -6.44 -2.24
C ALA A 390 -6.66 -7.46 -1.08
N PHE A 391 -5.89 -8.55 -1.19
CA PHE A 391 -5.76 -9.52 -0.10
C PHE A 391 -5.06 -8.93 1.13
N HIS A 392 -4.06 -8.06 0.94
CA HIS A 392 -3.36 -7.44 2.06
C HIS A 392 -4.31 -6.58 2.91
N GLU A 393 -5.04 -5.70 2.24
CA GLU A 393 -6.05 -4.83 2.86
C GLU A 393 -7.20 -5.65 3.46
N ALA A 394 -7.69 -6.67 2.73
CA ALA A 394 -8.81 -7.47 3.20
C ALA A 394 -8.50 -8.23 4.50
N VAL A 395 -7.27 -8.73 4.69
CA VAL A 395 -6.87 -9.39 5.94
C VAL A 395 -6.88 -8.38 7.10
N GLY A 396 -6.30 -7.19 6.91
CA GLY A 396 -6.32 -6.13 7.92
C GLY A 396 -7.76 -5.70 8.26
N SER A 397 -8.55 -5.34 7.24
CA SER A 397 -9.93 -4.87 7.42
C SER A 397 -10.84 -5.92 8.05
N LEU A 398 -10.72 -7.20 7.67
CA LEU A 398 -11.53 -8.28 8.26
C LEU A 398 -11.28 -8.40 9.76
N LEU A 399 -10.02 -8.31 10.19
CA LEU A 399 -9.66 -8.53 11.59
C LEU A 399 -9.84 -7.27 12.45
N GLY A 400 -9.66 -6.08 11.86
CA GLY A 400 -10.15 -4.82 12.44
C GLY A 400 -11.66 -4.90 12.71
N LEU A 401 -12.46 -5.24 11.69
CA LEU A 401 -13.91 -5.40 11.82
C LEU A 401 -14.30 -6.46 12.87
N ALA A 402 -13.61 -7.60 12.89
CA ALA A 402 -13.87 -8.68 13.83
C ALA A 402 -13.64 -8.25 15.29
N ALA A 403 -12.59 -7.47 15.54
CA ALA A 403 -12.29 -6.92 16.87
C ALA A 403 -13.35 -5.91 17.34
N MET A 404 -14.04 -5.25 16.41
CA MET A 404 -15.09 -4.27 16.68
C MET A 404 -16.48 -4.90 16.86
N GLN A 405 -16.63 -6.23 16.80
CA GLN A 405 -17.93 -6.87 16.97
C GLN A 405 -18.38 -6.89 18.44
N LYS A 406 -19.64 -6.54 18.71
CA LYS A 406 -20.21 -6.48 20.09
C LYS A 406 -19.91 -7.74 20.92
N PRO A 407 -20.06 -8.98 20.41
CA PRO A 407 -19.74 -10.17 21.21
C PRO A 407 -18.28 -10.22 21.68
N PHE A 408 -17.34 -9.79 20.84
CA PHE A 408 -15.92 -9.77 21.20
C PHE A 408 -15.63 -8.64 22.20
N MET A 409 -16.13 -7.43 21.93
CA MET A 409 -15.96 -6.29 22.84
C MET A 409 -16.58 -6.54 24.23
N ALA A 410 -17.74 -7.19 24.29
CA ALA A 410 -18.40 -7.57 25.53
C ALA A 410 -17.61 -8.64 26.30
N HIS A 411 -17.00 -9.61 25.61
CA HIS A 411 -16.11 -10.59 26.23
C HIS A 411 -14.89 -9.93 26.91
N LEU A 412 -14.43 -8.80 26.38
CA LEU A 412 -13.34 -8.00 26.96
C LEU A 412 -13.82 -6.99 28.02
N ASN A 413 -15.11 -6.98 28.36
CA ASN A 413 -15.76 -6.01 29.23
C ASN A 413 -15.53 -4.55 28.77
N LEU A 414 -15.49 -4.33 27.45
CA LEU A 414 -15.41 -2.99 26.85
C LEU A 414 -16.79 -2.38 26.62
N VAL A 415 -17.80 -3.22 26.42
CA VAL A 415 -19.20 -2.79 26.24
C VAL A 415 -20.11 -3.75 26.97
N ASP A 416 -21.33 -3.32 27.28
CA ASP A 416 -22.32 -4.21 27.88
C ASP A 416 -22.71 -5.34 26.92
N ALA A 417 -22.88 -6.54 27.48
CA ALA A 417 -23.30 -7.72 26.71
C ALA A 417 -24.78 -7.65 26.25
N ASN A 418 -25.59 -6.83 26.94
CA ASN A 418 -27.04 -6.72 26.73
C ASN A 418 -27.36 -5.69 25.64
#